data_AF-A0A940LCW8-F1
#
_entry.id   AF-A0A940LCW8-F1
#
_cell.length_a   1.000
_cell.length_b   1.000
_cell.length_c   1.000
_cell.angle_alpha   90.00
_cell.angle_beta   90.00
_cell.angle_gamma   90.00
#
_symmetry.space_group_name_H-M   'P 1'
#
loop_
_entity.id
_entity.type
_entity.pdbx_description
1 polymer ?
#
loop_
_entity_poly.entity_id
_entity_poly.type
_entity_poly.pdbx_seq_one_letter_code
_entity_poly.pdbx_strand_id
1 'polypeptide(L)' 'FVNSGYVYKTSRGENNLTNRFIYSGGIGLDVVTYNDFVIKIEWSFNRLGENGLYLHQRNDF' A
#
# COMPACT_ATOMS: atom_id res chain seq x y z
N PHE A 1 -4.88 -0.01 7.22
CA PHE A 1 -3.63 0.75 7.42
C PHE A 1 -3.74 2.09 6.69
N VAL A 2 -3.17 3.16 7.24
CA VAL A 2 -3.15 4.49 6.61
C VAL A 2 -1.71 5.00 6.62
N ASN A 3 -1.18 5.32 5.44
CA ASN A 3 0.16 5.87 5.28
C ASN A 3 0.07 7.25 4.62
N SER A 4 0.80 8.23 5.16
CA SER A 4 0.89 9.57 4.60
C SER A 4 2.34 9.97 4.47
N GLY A 5 2.73 10.45 3.29
CA GLY A 5 4.10 10.90 3.01
C GLY A 5 4.11 12.28 2.37
N TYR A 6 5.01 13.14 2.81
CA TYR A 6 5.24 14.47 2.24
C TYR A 6 6.71 14.56 1.77
N VAL A 7 6.91 14.87 0.49
CA VAL A 7 8.24 15.05 -0.10
C VAL A 7 8.40 16.50 -0.53
N TYR A 8 9.31 17.22 0.13
CA TYR A 8 9.67 18.60 -0.20
C TYR A 8 10.96 18.61 -1.05
N LYS A 9 10.96 19.25 -2.22
CA LYS A 9 12.14 19.35 -3.09
C LYS A 9 12.33 20.79 -3.61
N THR A 10 13.54 21.34 -3.46
CA THR A 10 13.91 22.75 -3.71
C THR A 10 14.54 23.03 -5.08
N SER A 11 14.19 22.26 -6.13
CA SER A 11 14.75 22.50 -7.47
C SER A 11 13.65 22.54 -8.53
N ARG A 12 13.61 23.65 -9.27
CA ARG A 12 12.61 24.03 -10.25
C ARG A 12 12.89 23.34 -11.61
N GLY A 13 12.97 22.01 -11.58
CA GLY A 13 13.27 21.18 -12.76
C GLY A 13 12.15 20.19 -13.03
N GLU A 14 11.30 20.51 -14.01
CA GLU A 14 10.55 19.60 -14.89
C GLU A 14 9.92 18.32 -14.28
N ASN A 15 9.39 18.36 -13.06
CA ASN A 15 8.71 17.20 -12.49
C ASN A 15 7.36 17.60 -11.88
N ASN A 16 6.31 17.29 -12.65
CA ASN A 16 4.90 17.56 -12.32
C ASN A 16 4.42 16.76 -11.09
N LEU A 17 5.26 15.99 -10.39
CA LEU A 17 4.93 15.21 -9.20
C LEU A 17 5.41 15.86 -7.89
N THR A 18 6.12 16.99 -7.95
CA THR A 18 6.59 17.70 -6.76
C THR A 18 5.48 18.60 -6.21
N ASN A 19 5.25 18.55 -4.89
CA ASN A 19 4.28 19.36 -4.13
C ASN A 19 2.84 18.83 -4.00
N ARG A 20 2.61 17.51 -4.10
CA ARG A 20 1.30 16.89 -3.80
C ARG A 20 1.38 16.04 -2.54
N PHE A 21 0.42 16.23 -1.63
CA PHE A 21 0.27 15.44 -0.42
C PHE A 21 -0.20 14.02 -0.79
N ILE A 22 0.70 13.04 -0.70
CA ILE A 22 0.42 11.64 -1.04
C ILE A 22 -0.09 10.95 0.21
N TYR A 23 -1.35 10.53 0.18
CA TYR A 23 -1.90 9.60 1.16
C TYR A 23 -2.38 8.35 0.46
N SER A 24 -2.17 7.22 1.12
CA SER A 24 -2.69 5.92 0.71
C SER A 24 -3.37 5.27 1.91
N GLY A 25 -4.54 4.72 1.66
CA GLY A 25 -5.32 3.97 2.64
C GLY A 25 -5.53 2.56 2.13
N GLY A 26 -5.55 1.58 3.01
CA GLY A 26 -5.84 0.22 2.60
C GLY A 26 -6.48 -0.61 3.70
N ILE A 27 -7.19 -1.64 3.28
CA ILE A 27 -7.77 -2.69 4.11
C ILE A 27 -6.92 -3.95 3.96
N GLY A 28 -6.63 -4.60 5.08
CA GLY A 28 -5.92 -5.88 5.10
C GLY A 28 -6.76 -6.90 5.84
N LEU A 29 -6.86 -8.11 5.30
CA LEU A 29 -7.56 -9.24 5.88
C LEU A 29 -6.56 -10.40 6.01
N ASP A 30 -6.38 -10.90 7.23
CA ASP A 30 -5.51 -12.04 7.52
C ASP A 30 -6.38 -13.24 7.92
N VAL A 31 -6.27 -14.32 7.14
CA VAL A 31 -6.98 -15.57 7.36
C VAL A 31 -5.96 -16.63 7.73
N VAL A 32 -5.95 -17.00 9.01
CA VAL A 32 -5.16 -18.11 9.53
C VAL A 32 -6.04 -19.36 9.54
N THR A 33 -5.60 -20.39 8.83
CA THR A 33 -6.28 -21.69 8.73
C THR A 33 -5.31 -22.78 9.15
N TYR A 34 -5.75 -23.70 10.01
CA TYR A 34 -4.97 -24.87 10.43
C TYR A 34 -3.50 -24.62 10.86
N ASN A 35 -3.20 -23.48 11.51
CA ASN A 35 -1.87 -23.03 12.01
C ASN A 35 -0.73 -22.91 10.97
N ASP A 36 -0.74 -23.73 9.93
CA ASP A 36 0.33 -23.86 8.93
C ASP A 36 -0.01 -23.10 7.63
N PHE A 37 -1.27 -22.66 7.48
CA PHE A 37 -1.76 -21.97 6.30
C PHE A 37 -2.23 -20.56 6.66
N VAL A 38 -1.49 -19.55 6.19
CA VAL A 38 -1.83 -18.13 6.39
C VAL A 38 -2.05 -17.48 5.04
N ILE A 39 -3.26 -16.96 4.81
CA ILE A 39 -3.57 -16.11 3.66
C ILE A 39 -3.73 -14.68 4.14
N LYS A 40 -2.91 -13.78 3.61
CA LYS A 40 -3.03 -12.34 3.82
C LYS A 40 -3.43 -11.66 2.52
N ILE A 41 -4.57 -10.96 2.55
CA ILE A 41 -5.13 -10.19 1.45
C ILE A 41 -5.05 -8.72 1.83
N GLU A 42 -4.26 -7.94 1.10
CA GLU A 42 -4.10 -6.50 1.35
C GLU A 42 -4.59 -5.71 0.12
N TRP A 43 -5.64 -4.94 0.29
CA TRP A 43 -6.16 -4.04 -0.72
C TRP A 43 -5.82 -2.60 -0.36
N SER A 44 -5.02 -1.96 -1.21
CA SER A 44 -4.60 -0.57 -1.06
C SER A 44 -5.23 0.33 -2.11
N PHE A 45 -5.54 1.56 -1.71
CA PHE A 45 -6.08 2.61 -2.56
C PHE A 45 -5.26 3.89 -2.35
N ASN A 46 -4.77 4.46 -3.45
CA ASN A 46 -4.05 5.72 -3.46
C ASN A 46 -4.96 6.87 -3.91
N ARG A 47 -4.62 8.10 -3.52
CA ARG A 47 -5.35 9.32 -3.92
C ARG A 47 -5.35 9.58 -5.43
N LEU A 48 -4.42 8.95 -6.15
CA LEU A 48 -4.32 8.99 -7.62
C LEU A 48 -5.33 8.08 -8.33
N GLY A 49 -6.18 7.36 -7.59
CA GLY A 49 -7.15 6.40 -8.15
C GLY A 49 -6.54 5.03 -8.45
N GLU A 50 -5.23 4.88 -8.24
CA GLU A 50 -4.54 3.59 -8.35
C GLU A 50 -4.91 2.71 -7.16
N ASN A 51 -5.39 1.51 -7.45
CA ASN A 51 -5.66 0.47 -6.47
C ASN A 51 -4.71 -0.71 -6.70
N GLY A 52 -4.18 -1.25 -5.59
CA GLY A 52 -3.28 -2.40 -5.61
C GLY A 52 -3.83 -3.51 -4.74
N LEU A 53 -4.01 -4.70 -5.30
CA LEU A 53 -4.37 -5.91 -4.58
C LEU A 53 -3.13 -6.78 -4.40
N TYR A 54 -2.77 -7.03 -3.14
CA TYR A 54 -1.63 -7.83 -2.75
C TYR A 54 -2.13 -9.10 -2.06
N LEU A 55 -1.69 -10.24 -2.57
CA LEU A 55 -1.99 -11.55 -2.01
C LEU A 55 -0.68 -12.15 -1.52
N HIS A 56 -0.64 -12.54 -0.25
CA HIS A 56 0.49 -13.23 0.35
C HIS A 56 -0.02 -14.53 0.97
N GLN A 57 0.56 -15.65 0.56
CA GLN A 57 0.25 -16.97 1.10
C GLN A 57 1.51 -17.51 1.75
N ARG A 58 1.44 -17.84 3.05
CA ARG A 58 2.48 -18.58 3.74
C ARG A 58 1.99 -20.00 3.99
N ASN A 59 2.82 -20.96 3.61
CA ASN A 59 2.62 -22.38 3.80
C ASN A 59 3.86 -22.89 4.54
N ASP A 60 3.73 -23.20 5.82
CA ASP A 60 4.79 -23.79 6.62
C ASP A 60 4.59 -25.32 6.58
N PHE A 61 5.25 -26.00 5.62
CA PHE A 61 5.27 -27.47 5.47
C PHE A 61 6.69 -28.02 5.61
#